data_AF-A0A2D6HZZ7-F1
#
_entry.id   AF-A0A2D6HZZ7-F1
#
_cell.length_a   1.000
_cell.length_b   1.000
_cell.length_c   1.000
_cell.angle_alpha   90.00
_cell.angle_beta   90.00
_cell.angle_gamma   90.00
#
_symmetry.space_group_name_H-M   'P 1'
#
loop_
_entity.id
_entity.type
_entity.pdbx_description
1 polymer ?
#
loop_
_entity_poly.entity_id
_entity_poly.type
_entity_poly.pdbx_seq_one_letter_code
_entity_poly.pdbx_strand_id
1 'polypeptide(L)'
;MAYIFVHLMPELAVGGRDLTKLDVAQYTPTPITEAGLFLTAMVGLVAFFVLDVRTEEGLASTRRSYRIHMLSFASISAIYAYTLPSTISTGWDYAILFTVVIGAHLLLADRALARAHPNQFAHETRWVGIAAVSIGFSASFLFPPANEYMLAIGTAFLGGVLLLTTFREELPSASRARVPWFLLGVSVMTVLLLIALALGEHP
;
A
#
# COMPACT_ATOMS: atom_id res chain seq x y z
N MET A 1 -1.41 5.40 9.06
CA MET A 1 -1.04 4.70 10.33
C MET A 1 -2.03 3.63 10.78
N ALA A 2 -3.22 3.99 11.28
CA ALA A 2 -4.15 3.01 11.85
C ALA A 2 -4.49 1.86 10.89
N TYR A 3 -4.67 2.15 9.60
CA TYR A 3 -4.87 1.15 8.55
C TYR A 3 -3.80 0.04 8.52
N ILE A 4 -2.51 0.39 8.65
CA ILE A 4 -1.41 -0.57 8.64
C ILE A 4 -1.55 -1.57 9.78
N PHE A 5 -1.88 -1.08 10.97
CA PHE A 5 -1.91 -1.91 12.18
C PHE A 5 -3.23 -2.66 12.38
N VAL A 6 -4.35 -2.04 12.05
CA VAL A 6 -5.69 -2.59 12.30
C VAL A 6 -6.15 -3.51 11.18
N HIS A 7 -5.63 -3.33 9.96
CA HIS A 7 -6.06 -4.11 8.81
C HIS A 7 -4.91 -4.89 8.16
N LEU A 8 -3.91 -4.17 7.65
CA LEU A 8 -2.86 -4.78 6.83
C LEU A 8 -2.07 -5.86 7.60
N MET A 9 -1.56 -5.54 8.79
CA MET A 9 -0.75 -6.48 9.58
C MET A 9 -1.55 -7.76 9.98
N PRO A 10 -2.79 -7.66 10.49
CA PRO A 10 -3.66 -8.82 10.69
C PRO A 10 -3.90 -9.63 9.41
N GLU A 11 -4.14 -8.98 8.28
CA GLU A 11 -4.37 -9.64 7.00
C GLU A 11 -3.14 -10.44 6.55
N LEU A 12 -1.93 -9.90 6.72
CA LEU A 12 -0.68 -10.65 6.46
C LEU A 12 -0.52 -11.85 7.39
N ALA A 13 -0.93 -11.74 8.65
CA ALA A 13 -0.90 -12.85 9.61
C ALA A 13 -1.94 -13.93 9.32
N VAL A 14 -3.11 -13.57 8.79
CA VAL A 14 -4.12 -14.52 8.31
C VAL A 14 -3.63 -15.20 7.03
N GLY A 15 -3.23 -14.40 6.03
CA GLY A 15 -2.71 -14.90 4.77
C GLY A 15 -1.52 -15.85 4.96
N GLY A 16 -0.58 -15.51 5.84
CA GLY A 16 0.56 -16.38 6.17
C GLY A 16 0.15 -17.74 6.76
N ARG A 17 -0.91 -17.79 7.57
CA ARG A 17 -1.47 -19.06 8.08
C ARG A 17 -2.18 -19.85 7.01
N ASP A 18 -2.86 -19.18 6.09
CA ASP A 18 -3.51 -19.84 4.95
C ASP A 18 -2.47 -20.40 3.97
N LEU A 19 -1.31 -19.75 3.81
CA LEU A 19 -0.17 -20.30 3.05
C LEU A 19 0.27 -21.68 3.56
N THR A 20 0.23 -21.91 4.87
CA THR A 20 0.60 -23.19 5.48
C THR A 20 -0.39 -24.31 5.15
N LYS A 21 -1.64 -23.99 4.80
CA LYS A 21 -2.66 -24.99 4.42
C LYS A 21 -2.46 -25.53 3.02
N LEU A 22 -1.54 -24.95 2.26
CA LEU A 22 -1.36 -25.28 0.86
C LEU A 22 -0.05 -26.06 0.64
N ASP A 23 0.03 -26.82 -0.45
CA ASP A 23 1.10 -27.82 -0.74
C ASP A 23 2.54 -27.29 -0.67
N VAL A 24 2.75 -25.97 -0.65
CA VAL A 24 4.05 -25.32 -0.44
C VAL A 24 4.65 -25.64 0.94
N ALA A 25 3.80 -26.00 1.92
CA ALA A 25 4.21 -26.39 3.26
C ALA A 25 4.90 -27.78 3.34
N GLN A 26 4.87 -28.59 2.27
CA GLN A 26 5.56 -29.89 2.28
C GLN A 26 7.08 -29.80 2.41
N TYR A 27 7.68 -28.66 2.05
CA TYR A 27 9.15 -28.53 1.92
C TYR A 27 9.78 -27.49 2.85
N THR A 28 8.99 -26.78 3.67
CA THR A 28 9.47 -25.67 4.50
C THR A 28 8.85 -25.72 5.90
N PRO A 29 9.60 -25.46 6.99
CA PRO A 29 9.05 -25.37 8.33
C PRO A 29 7.88 -24.38 8.40
N THR A 30 6.77 -24.77 9.04
CA THR A 30 5.54 -23.96 9.14
C THR A 30 5.77 -22.52 9.62
N PRO A 31 6.68 -22.20 10.57
CA PRO A 31 6.88 -20.81 10.99
C PRO A 31 7.53 -19.94 9.91
N ILE A 32 8.34 -20.53 9.02
CA ILE A 32 9.00 -19.81 7.92
C ILE A 32 7.97 -19.50 6.83
N THR A 33 7.07 -20.43 6.54
CA THR A 33 5.95 -20.24 5.60
C THR A 33 5.02 -19.13 6.08
N GLU A 34 4.65 -19.11 7.36
CA GLU A 34 3.83 -18.05 7.96
C GLU A 34 4.53 -16.68 7.93
N ALA A 35 5.85 -16.66 8.09
CA ALA A 35 6.66 -15.45 7.96
C ALA A 35 6.83 -14.98 6.50
N GLY A 36 6.48 -15.79 5.50
CA GLY A 36 6.72 -15.51 4.09
C GLY A 36 6.11 -14.18 3.60
N LEU A 37 4.88 -13.88 4.02
CA LEU A 37 4.25 -12.59 3.69
C LEU A 37 4.93 -11.42 4.43
N PHE A 38 5.33 -11.60 5.69
CA PHE A 38 6.10 -10.56 6.40
C PHE A 38 7.48 -10.31 5.78
N LEU A 39 8.16 -11.36 5.30
CA LEU A 39 9.41 -11.24 4.55
C LEU A 39 9.19 -10.51 3.23
N THR A 40 8.08 -10.80 2.55
CA THR A 40 7.70 -10.10 1.31
C THR A 40 7.44 -8.62 1.56
N ALA A 41 6.75 -8.28 2.66
CA ALA A 41 6.58 -6.91 3.10
C ALA A 41 7.93 -6.24 3.39
N MET A 42 8.83 -6.93 4.10
CA MET A 42 10.19 -6.42 4.35
C MET A 42 10.93 -6.14 3.04
N VAL A 43 10.83 -7.00 2.04
CA VAL A 43 11.44 -6.77 0.71
C VAL A 43 10.87 -5.51 0.07
N GLY A 44 9.56 -5.31 0.09
CA GLY A 44 8.92 -4.08 -0.41
C GLY A 44 9.41 -2.82 0.29
N LEU A 45 9.47 -2.87 1.62
CA LEU A 45 9.99 -1.80 2.46
C LEU A 45 11.46 -1.47 2.12
N VAL A 46 12.33 -2.47 2.10
CA VAL A 46 13.77 -2.27 1.86
C VAL A 46 14.02 -1.79 0.44
N ALA A 47 13.31 -2.34 -0.55
CA ALA A 47 13.45 -1.92 -1.94
C ALA A 47 13.13 -0.44 -2.10
N PHE A 48 12.01 0.02 -1.53
CA PHE A 48 11.62 1.43 -1.57
C PHE A 48 12.53 2.33 -0.76
N PHE A 49 13.02 1.87 0.40
CA PHE A 49 13.98 2.62 1.19
C PHE A 49 15.28 2.86 0.41
N VAL A 50 15.83 1.82 -0.23
CA VAL A 50 17.05 1.93 -1.05
C VAL A 50 16.82 2.85 -2.25
N LEU A 51 15.67 2.73 -2.93
CA LEU A 51 15.32 3.62 -4.03
C LEU A 51 15.32 5.07 -3.58
N ASP A 52 14.69 5.35 -2.44
CA ASP A 52 14.54 6.70 -1.94
C ASP A 52 15.87 7.31 -1.45
N VAL A 53 16.70 6.55 -0.74
CA VAL A 53 18.05 7.02 -0.36
C VAL A 53 18.85 7.41 -1.60
N ARG A 54 18.77 6.62 -2.68
CA ARG A 54 19.49 6.95 -3.92
C ARG A 54 18.92 8.16 -4.67
N THR A 55 17.64 8.49 -4.49
CA THR A 55 17.04 9.68 -5.09
C THR A 55 17.30 10.93 -4.26
N GLU A 56 17.40 10.83 -2.93
CA GLU A 56 17.70 11.94 -2.01
C GLU A 56 19.20 12.30 -1.93
N GLU A 57 20.11 11.33 -1.96
CA GLU A 57 21.57 11.57 -1.88
C GLU A 57 22.16 12.27 -3.13
N GLY A 58 21.33 12.69 -4.09
CA GLY A 58 21.78 13.35 -5.32
C GLY A 58 22.57 12.43 -6.28
N LEU A 59 22.67 11.13 -5.98
CA LEU A 59 23.28 10.11 -6.83
C LEU A 59 22.49 9.91 -8.14
N ALA A 60 21.22 10.29 -8.16
CA ALA A 60 20.38 10.31 -9.35
C ALA A 60 20.25 11.73 -9.91
N SER A 61 20.38 11.89 -11.24
CA SER A 61 20.03 13.16 -11.89
C SER A 61 18.58 13.54 -11.60
N THR A 62 18.25 14.83 -11.56
CA THR A 62 16.89 15.33 -11.25
C THR A 62 15.80 14.63 -12.08
N ARG A 63 16.09 14.33 -13.36
CA ARG A 63 15.20 13.62 -14.27
C ARG A 63 15.05 12.13 -13.94
N ARG A 64 16.12 11.48 -13.49
CA ARG A 64 16.09 10.06 -13.07
C ARG A 64 15.37 9.88 -11.74
N SER A 65 15.63 10.77 -10.79
CA SER A 65 14.92 10.83 -9.50
C SER A 65 13.41 10.98 -9.71
N TYR A 66 12.99 11.95 -10.54
CA TYR A 66 11.59 12.11 -10.93
C TYR A 66 10.97 10.86 -11.56
N ARG A 67 11.67 10.20 -12.50
CA ARG A 67 11.17 8.95 -13.13
C ARG A 67 11.01 7.81 -12.11
N ILE A 68 11.92 7.69 -11.15
CA ILE A 68 11.83 6.67 -10.10
C ILE A 68 10.63 6.95 -9.20
N HIS A 69 10.44 8.18 -8.71
CA HIS A 69 9.27 8.53 -7.89
C HIS A 69 7.96 8.36 -8.67
N MET A 70 7.94 8.77 -9.95
CA MET A 70 6.78 8.59 -10.82
C MET A 70 6.44 7.11 -11.05
N LEU A 71 7.43 6.26 -11.33
CA LEU A 71 7.23 4.83 -11.51
C LEU A 71 6.77 4.16 -10.22
N SER A 72 7.33 4.58 -9.08
CA SER A 72 6.95 4.11 -7.75
C SER A 72 5.49 4.43 -7.44
N PHE A 73 5.09 5.69 -7.64
CA PHE A 73 3.71 6.15 -7.52
C PHE A 73 2.77 5.36 -8.45
N ALA A 74 3.13 5.19 -9.72
CA ALA A 74 2.34 4.44 -10.68
C ALA A 74 2.20 2.96 -10.28
N SER A 75 3.28 2.33 -9.83
CA SER A 75 3.27 0.91 -9.44
C SER A 75 2.38 0.68 -8.21
N ILE A 76 2.51 1.52 -7.18
CA ILE A 76 1.66 1.47 -5.98
C ILE A 76 0.19 1.68 -6.37
N SER A 77 -0.09 2.69 -7.20
CA SER A 77 -1.45 3.01 -7.66
C SER A 77 -2.10 1.86 -8.43
N ALA A 78 -1.33 1.22 -9.32
CA ALA A 78 -1.81 0.09 -10.11
C ALA A 78 -2.10 -1.13 -9.24
N ILE A 79 -1.21 -1.48 -8.30
CA ILE A 79 -1.44 -2.64 -7.44
C ILE A 79 -2.63 -2.38 -6.51
N TYR A 80 -2.80 -1.17 -5.96
CA TYR A 80 -3.99 -0.83 -5.17
C TYR A 80 -5.29 -0.98 -5.97
N ALA A 81 -5.30 -0.50 -7.20
CA ALA A 81 -6.45 -0.63 -8.08
C ALA A 81 -6.72 -2.09 -8.45
N TYR A 82 -5.67 -2.90 -8.57
CA TYR A 82 -5.77 -4.33 -8.82
C TYR A 82 -6.38 -5.09 -7.63
N THR A 83 -6.04 -4.71 -6.39
CA THR A 83 -6.57 -5.33 -5.16
C THR A 83 -7.97 -4.82 -4.80
N LEU A 84 -8.47 -3.78 -5.45
CA LEU A 84 -9.73 -3.15 -5.07
C LEU A 84 -10.94 -4.10 -5.16
N PRO A 85 -11.14 -4.89 -6.24
CA PRO A 85 -12.31 -5.77 -6.34
C PRO A 85 -12.34 -6.87 -5.29
N SER A 86 -11.19 -7.37 -4.83
CA SER A 86 -11.14 -8.38 -3.77
C SER A 86 -11.56 -7.83 -2.40
N THR A 87 -11.59 -6.51 -2.21
CA THR A 87 -12.14 -5.95 -0.95
C THR A 87 -13.67 -6.02 -0.89
N ILE A 88 -14.34 -6.16 -2.04
CA ILE A 88 -15.81 -6.26 -2.11
C ILE A 88 -16.29 -7.58 -1.49
N SER A 89 -15.51 -8.66 -1.61
CA SER A 89 -15.85 -9.94 -0.96
C SER A 89 -15.83 -9.88 0.57
N THR A 90 -15.14 -8.90 1.15
CA THR A 90 -15.14 -8.62 2.59
C THR A 90 -16.36 -7.80 3.02
N GLY A 91 -17.00 -7.08 2.08
CA GLY A 91 -18.21 -6.28 2.31
C GLY A 91 -18.18 -4.93 1.59
N TRP A 92 -19.37 -4.41 1.24
CA TRP A 92 -19.50 -3.13 0.54
C TRP A 92 -19.01 -1.94 1.37
N ASP A 93 -19.33 -1.91 2.66
CA ASP A 93 -18.92 -0.85 3.58
C ASP A 93 -17.38 -0.79 3.67
N TYR A 94 -16.77 -1.97 3.73
CA TYR A 94 -15.32 -2.12 3.75
C TYR A 94 -14.69 -1.63 2.44
N ALA A 95 -15.22 -2.05 1.29
CA ALA A 95 -14.74 -1.62 -0.01
C ALA A 95 -14.85 -0.09 -0.21
N ILE A 96 -15.94 0.53 0.26
CA ILE A 96 -16.10 1.99 0.20
C ILE A 96 -15.06 2.68 1.07
N LEU A 97 -14.89 2.23 2.33
CA LEU A 97 -13.90 2.81 3.24
C LEU A 97 -12.48 2.67 2.67
N PHE A 98 -12.14 1.48 2.17
CA PHE A 98 -10.85 1.22 1.53
C PHE A 98 -10.63 2.14 0.33
N THR A 99 -11.63 2.30 -0.55
CA THR A 99 -11.57 3.21 -1.70
C THR A 99 -11.30 4.65 -1.28
N VAL A 100 -12.00 5.14 -0.25
CA VAL A 100 -11.81 6.51 0.27
C VAL A 100 -10.42 6.69 0.86
N VAL A 101 -9.96 5.74 1.67
CA VAL A 101 -8.64 5.78 2.30
C VAL A 101 -7.53 5.76 1.26
N ILE A 102 -7.55 4.80 0.33
CA ILE A 102 -6.54 4.70 -0.71
C ILE A 102 -6.63 5.88 -1.69
N GLY A 103 -7.83 6.33 -2.05
CA GLY A 103 -8.03 7.53 -2.86
C GLY A 103 -7.39 8.76 -2.23
N ALA A 104 -7.54 8.94 -0.91
CA ALA A 104 -6.87 10.02 -0.18
C ALA A 104 -5.34 9.88 -0.18
N HIS A 105 -4.80 8.66 -0.03
CA HIS A 105 -3.35 8.41 -0.14
C HIS A 105 -2.83 8.74 -1.53
N LEU A 106 -3.52 8.31 -2.59
CA LEU A 106 -3.12 8.59 -3.97
C LEU A 106 -3.14 10.09 -4.26
N LEU A 107 -4.14 10.83 -3.79
CA LEU A 107 -4.21 12.28 -3.93
C LEU A 107 -3.10 13.00 -3.15
N LEU A 108 -2.76 12.51 -1.96
CA LEU A 108 -1.69 13.08 -1.16
C LEU A 108 -0.32 12.83 -1.81
N ALA A 109 -0.09 11.62 -2.32
CA ALA A 109 1.11 11.22 -3.04
C ALA A 109 1.26 12.00 -4.36
N ASP A 110 0.19 12.17 -5.13
CA ASP A 110 0.17 12.99 -6.34
C ASP A 110 0.58 14.44 -6.05
N ARG A 111 0.02 15.03 -4.99
CA ARG A 111 0.39 16.38 -4.54
C ARG A 111 1.83 16.46 -4.02
N ALA A 112 2.33 15.41 -3.37
CA ALA A 112 3.72 15.36 -2.91
C ALA A 112 4.68 15.35 -4.11
N LEU A 113 4.40 14.53 -5.12
CA LEU A 113 5.16 14.46 -6.37
C LEU A 113 5.13 15.80 -7.13
N ALA A 114 3.96 16.45 -7.17
CA ALA A 114 3.82 17.78 -7.79
C ALA A 114 4.64 18.85 -7.08
N ARG A 115 4.71 18.84 -5.75
CA ARG A 115 5.53 19.77 -4.96
C ARG A 115 7.02 19.51 -5.09
N ALA A 116 7.43 18.24 -5.15
CA ALA A 116 8.84 17.85 -5.26
C ALA A 116 9.44 18.17 -6.65
N HIS A 117 8.63 18.09 -7.71
CA HIS A 117 9.11 18.25 -9.09
C HIS A 117 8.23 19.19 -9.95
N PRO A 118 8.04 20.47 -9.57
CA PRO A 118 7.03 21.36 -10.17
C PRO A 118 7.24 21.59 -11.68
N ASN A 119 8.50 21.76 -12.12
CA ASN A 119 8.82 22.04 -13.53
C ASN A 119 8.59 20.83 -14.45
N GLN A 120 8.68 19.61 -13.92
CA GLN A 120 8.48 18.37 -14.69
C GLN A 120 7.02 17.93 -14.66
N PHE A 121 6.31 18.26 -13.56
CA PHE A 121 4.93 17.86 -13.37
C PHE A 121 3.93 18.52 -14.34
N ALA A 122 4.28 19.70 -14.87
CA ALA A 122 3.39 20.53 -15.68
C ALA A 122 3.05 19.98 -17.08
N HIS A 123 3.78 18.98 -17.61
CA HIS A 123 3.59 18.53 -19.00
C HIS A 123 3.26 17.03 -19.17
N GLU A 124 3.69 16.13 -18.27
CA GLU A 124 3.59 14.67 -18.54
C GLU A 124 2.83 13.86 -17.46
N THR A 125 2.87 14.24 -16.17
CA THR A 125 2.44 13.34 -15.08
C THR A 125 0.96 13.34 -14.73
N ARG A 126 0.16 14.32 -15.19
CA ARG A 126 -1.24 14.46 -14.74
C ARG A 126 -2.10 13.22 -15.07
N TRP A 127 -1.70 12.45 -16.08
CA TRP A 127 -2.41 11.26 -16.53
C TRP A 127 -1.82 9.96 -15.98
N VAL A 128 -0.61 9.99 -15.40
CA VAL A 128 0.09 8.77 -14.97
C VAL A 128 -0.66 8.08 -13.84
N GLY A 129 -1.17 8.84 -12.85
CA GLY A 129 -1.98 8.27 -11.76
C GLY A 129 -3.28 7.65 -12.29
N ILE A 130 -3.99 8.36 -13.16
CA ILE A 130 -5.23 7.86 -13.79
C ILE A 130 -4.92 6.60 -14.59
N ALA A 131 -3.90 6.62 -15.45
CA ALA A 131 -3.50 5.48 -16.25
C ALA A 131 -3.10 4.28 -15.38
N ALA A 132 -2.34 4.50 -14.31
CA ALA A 132 -1.94 3.45 -13.39
C ALA A 132 -3.14 2.80 -12.71
N VAL A 133 -4.07 3.61 -12.17
CA VAL A 133 -5.30 3.11 -11.56
C VAL A 133 -6.17 2.37 -12.59
N SER A 134 -6.36 2.93 -13.78
CA SER A 134 -7.13 2.29 -14.85
C SER A 134 -6.50 0.97 -15.30
N ILE A 135 -5.17 0.92 -15.49
CA ILE A 135 -4.45 -0.29 -15.86
C ILE A 135 -4.58 -1.35 -14.76
N GLY A 136 -4.34 -0.98 -13.49
CA GLY A 136 -4.47 -1.90 -12.36
C GLY A 136 -5.88 -2.46 -12.21
N PHE A 137 -6.89 -1.59 -12.29
CA PHE A 137 -8.28 -1.99 -12.25
C PHE A 137 -8.65 -2.88 -13.43
N SER A 138 -8.34 -2.51 -14.67
CA SER A 138 -8.61 -3.36 -15.83
C SER A 138 -7.86 -4.69 -15.76
N ALA A 139 -6.62 -4.69 -15.28
CA ALA A 139 -5.83 -5.90 -15.08
C ALA A 139 -6.47 -6.86 -14.08
N SER A 140 -7.18 -6.36 -13.06
CA SER A 140 -7.91 -7.23 -12.11
C SER A 140 -9.01 -8.07 -12.77
N PHE A 141 -9.66 -7.55 -13.82
CA PHE A 141 -10.68 -8.28 -14.59
C PHE A 141 -10.09 -9.16 -15.69
N LEU A 142 -9.03 -8.69 -16.36
CA LEU A 142 -8.39 -9.39 -17.47
C LEU A 142 -7.45 -10.52 -17.00
N PHE A 143 -6.81 -10.31 -15.86
CA PHE A 143 -5.88 -11.24 -15.22
C PHE A 143 -6.28 -11.42 -13.75
N PRO A 144 -7.43 -12.06 -13.46
CA PRO A 144 -7.77 -12.42 -12.10
C PRO A 144 -6.60 -13.19 -11.46
N PRO A 145 -6.35 -13.04 -10.15
CA PRO A 145 -5.23 -13.70 -9.50
C PRO A 145 -5.29 -15.20 -9.79
N ALA A 146 -4.24 -15.75 -10.41
CA ALA A 146 -4.21 -17.17 -10.78
C ALA A 146 -4.33 -18.08 -9.54
N ASN A 147 -3.91 -17.56 -8.38
CA ASN A 147 -4.22 -18.09 -7.07
C ASN A 147 -4.28 -16.94 -6.03
N GLU A 148 -4.83 -17.24 -4.85
CA GLU A 148 -4.91 -16.29 -3.72
C GLU A 148 -3.52 -15.83 -3.22
N TYR A 149 -2.47 -16.56 -3.56
CA TYR A 149 -1.11 -16.29 -3.09
C TYR A 149 -0.45 -15.15 -3.85
N MET A 150 -0.66 -15.05 -5.16
CA MET A 150 -0.13 -13.95 -5.95
C MET A 150 -0.70 -12.63 -5.45
N LEU A 151 -1.99 -12.63 -5.11
CA LEU A 151 -2.64 -11.50 -4.47
C LEU A 151 -2.02 -11.23 -3.10
N ALA A 152 -1.89 -12.23 -2.24
CA ALA A 152 -1.30 -12.09 -0.90
C ALA A 152 0.14 -11.56 -0.93
N ILE A 153 0.99 -12.05 -1.84
CA ILE A 153 2.37 -11.59 -2.04
C ILE A 153 2.38 -10.12 -2.51
N GLY A 154 1.52 -9.76 -3.46
CA GLY A 154 1.39 -8.39 -3.94
C GLY A 154 0.94 -7.44 -2.83
N THR A 155 -0.09 -7.81 -2.07
CA THR A 155 -0.59 -7.07 -0.90
C THR A 155 0.47 -6.96 0.19
N ALA A 156 1.23 -8.02 0.45
CA ALA A 156 2.33 -8.02 1.41
C ALA A 156 3.44 -7.05 1.01
N PHE A 157 3.91 -7.13 -0.24
CA PHE A 157 4.91 -6.23 -0.78
C PHE A 157 4.45 -4.76 -0.65
N LEU A 158 3.21 -4.47 -1.08
CA LEU A 158 2.62 -3.15 -0.91
C LEU A 158 2.53 -2.72 0.55
N GLY A 159 2.20 -3.66 1.44
CA GLY A 159 2.08 -3.40 2.86
C GLY A 159 3.38 -2.88 3.45
N GLY A 160 4.51 -3.46 3.04
CA GLY A 160 5.84 -2.97 3.39
C GLY A 160 6.16 -1.59 2.83
N VAL A 161 5.80 -1.35 1.57
CA VAL A 161 5.96 -0.03 0.93
C VAL A 161 5.16 1.03 1.69
N LEU A 162 3.88 0.75 1.99
CA LEU A 162 3.02 1.65 2.74
C LEU A 162 3.57 1.91 4.14
N LEU A 163 4.08 0.89 4.82
CA LEU A 163 4.68 1.04 6.14
C LEU A 163 5.86 2.03 6.11
N LEU A 164 6.73 1.94 5.10
CA LEU A 164 7.82 2.90 4.93
C LEU A 164 7.30 4.31 4.64
N THR A 165 6.45 4.46 3.60
CA THR A 165 6.00 5.78 3.14
C THR A 165 5.21 6.47 4.24
N THR A 166 4.33 5.76 4.94
CA THR A 166 3.58 6.31 6.06
C THR A 166 4.49 6.68 7.23
N PHE A 167 5.47 5.85 7.62
CA PHE A 167 6.39 6.24 8.71
C PHE A 167 7.31 7.41 8.37
N ARG A 168 7.68 7.56 7.10
CA ARG A 168 8.61 8.59 6.70
C ARG A 168 7.95 9.90 6.28
N GLU A 169 6.84 9.82 5.57
CA GLU A 169 6.18 10.99 4.97
C GLU A 169 4.97 11.46 5.79
N GLU A 170 4.23 10.56 6.44
CA GLU A 170 3.03 10.93 7.20
C GLU A 170 3.29 11.24 8.68
N LEU A 171 4.37 10.71 9.28
CA LEU A 171 4.71 11.08 10.64
C LEU A 171 5.19 12.53 10.69
N PRO A 172 4.54 13.38 11.50
CA PRO A 172 5.00 14.75 11.64
C PRO A 172 6.38 14.75 12.28
N SER A 173 7.30 15.54 11.71
CA SER A 173 8.58 15.83 12.36
C SER A 173 8.34 16.31 13.79
N ALA A 174 9.12 15.83 14.77
CA ALA A 174 8.93 16.13 16.19
C ALA A 174 8.77 17.64 16.50
N SER A 175 9.43 18.50 15.72
CA SER A 175 9.36 19.96 15.84
C SER A 175 8.05 20.62 15.35
N ARG A 176 7.22 19.91 14.58
CA ARG A 176 5.96 20.41 13.98
C ARG A 176 4.74 19.57 14.35
N ALA A 177 4.92 18.54 15.18
CA ALA A 177 3.86 17.62 15.55
C ALA A 177 2.82 18.29 16.47
N ARG A 178 1.59 18.42 15.96
CA ARG A 178 0.43 18.75 16.79
C ARG A 178 -0.21 17.46 17.29
N VAL A 179 0.32 16.95 18.40
CA VAL A 179 -0.05 15.64 18.98
C VAL A 179 -1.57 15.43 19.10
N PRO A 180 -2.40 16.40 19.55
CA PRO A 180 -3.84 16.17 19.67
C PRO A 180 -4.53 15.87 18.33
N TRP A 181 -4.15 16.54 17.25
CA TRP A 181 -4.72 16.31 15.92
C TRP A 181 -4.28 14.98 15.33
N PHE A 182 -3.03 14.60 15.59
CA PHE A 182 -2.53 13.28 15.23
C PHE A 182 -3.30 12.16 15.95
N LEU A 183 -3.45 12.27 17.27
CA LEU A 183 -4.22 11.31 18.07
C LEU A 183 -5.68 11.24 17.62
N LEU A 184 -6.31 12.39 17.32
CA LEU A 184 -7.67 12.41 16.79
C LEU A 184 -7.77 11.63 15.47
N GLY A 185 -6.86 11.88 14.52
CA GLY A 185 -6.85 11.17 13.24
C GLY A 185 -6.65 9.66 13.39
N VAL A 186 -5.70 9.25 14.23
CA VAL A 186 -5.45 7.82 14.53
C VAL A 186 -6.68 7.18 15.17
N SER A 187 -7.28 7.82 16.17
CA SER A 187 -8.47 7.31 16.88
C SER A 187 -9.67 7.20 15.94
N VAL A 188 -9.97 8.24 15.16
CA VAL A 188 -11.10 8.22 14.21
C VAL A 188 -10.91 7.10 13.19
N MET A 189 -9.72 6.98 12.58
CA MET A 189 -9.47 5.92 11.59
C MET A 189 -9.53 4.53 12.23
N THR A 190 -9.02 4.36 13.44
CA THR A 190 -9.09 3.08 14.18
C THR A 190 -10.55 2.69 14.42
N VAL A 191 -11.37 3.61 14.94
CA VAL A 191 -12.80 3.35 15.19
C VAL A 191 -13.54 3.02 13.89
N LEU A 192 -13.31 3.77 12.82
CA LEU A 192 -13.94 3.52 11.52
C LEU A 192 -13.59 2.13 10.97
N LEU A 193 -12.32 1.72 11.06
CA LEU A 193 -11.88 0.40 10.61
C LEU A 193 -12.46 -0.72 11.47
N LEU A 194 -12.50 -0.55 12.80
CA LEU A 194 -13.10 -1.54 13.70
C LEU A 194 -14.60 -1.70 13.45
N ILE A 195 -15.32 -0.61 13.20
CA ILE A 195 -16.74 -0.66 12.83
C ILE A 195 -16.91 -1.38 11.48
N ALA A 196 -16.11 -1.02 10.47
CA ALA A 196 -16.20 -1.65 9.15
C ALA A 196 -15.89 -3.15 9.19
N LEU A 197 -14.90 -3.57 9.98
CA LEU A 197 -14.56 -4.98 10.19
C LEU A 197 -15.69 -5.72 10.92
N ALA A 198 -16.24 -5.13 11.99
CA ALA A 198 -17.33 -5.74 12.75
C ALA A 198 -18.61 -5.90 11.91
N LEU A 199 -18.90 -4.94 11.03
CA LEU A 199 -20.04 -5.03 10.12
C LEU A 199 -19.80 -6.04 8.97
N GLY A 200 -18.56 -6.19 8.50
CA GLY A 200 -18.20 -7.16 7.48
C GLY A 200 -18.26 -8.63 7.92
N GLU A 201 -18.13 -8.91 9.23
CA GLU A 201 -18.25 -10.27 9.78
C GLU A 201 -19.70 -10.74 9.99
N HIS A 202 -20.70 -9.91 9.72
CA HIS A 202 -22.11 -10.29 9.78
C HIS A 202 -22.66 -10.55 8.35
N PRO A 203 -22.73 -11.83 7.91
CA PRO A 203 -23.44 -12.21 6.68
C PRO A 203 -24.96 -12.07 6.81
#